data_AF-A0A1I7MSP8-F1
#
_entry.id   AF-A0A1I7MSP8-F1
#
_cell.length_a   1.000
_cell.length_b   1.000
_cell.length_c   1.000
_cell.angle_alpha   90.00
_cell.angle_beta   90.00
_cell.angle_gamma   90.00
#
_symmetry.space_group_name_H-M   'P 1'
#
loop_
_entity.id
_entity.type
_entity.pdbx_description
1 polymer ?
#
loop_
_entity_poly.entity_id
_entity_poly.type
_entity_poly.pdbx_seq_one_letter_code
_entity_poly.pdbx_strand_id
1 'polypeptide(L)'
;MHPTTPPGSSGSPPRAPPLAVLVTTGCGPDSAPSTQPAPQTVTVTATPSESTSTTPSPSATEAPANGAVPDDSDTQTAVAVLADLPIKGRAPKTGYDRDLFGQPWTDVDRNGCDTRNDILNRDLNVETHKPGTDNCVVLTGTLEDPYTATTIDFQRGQDTSDDVQIDHVVALSDAWQKGAQQITAADRVAFANDPLNLLAVDGPTNAQKGDADAASWLPRTGPTAVTTSPGRSP
;
A
#
# COMPACT_ATOMS: atom_id res chain seq x y z
N MET A 1 -54.61 -19.02 44.93
CA MET A 1 -54.43 -20.48 45.03
C MET A 1 -53.64 -20.91 43.80
N HIS A 2 -52.39 -21.32 44.01
CA HIS A 2 -51.48 -21.86 42.98
C HIS A 2 -51.69 -23.37 42.84
N PRO A 3 -51.40 -23.93 41.66
CA PRO A 3 -50.70 -25.20 41.59
C PRO A 3 -49.32 -25.05 40.93
N THR A 4 -48.37 -25.72 41.58
CA THR A 4 -46.93 -25.78 41.36
C THR A 4 -46.58 -26.76 40.23
N THR A 5 -45.67 -26.38 39.34
CA THR A 5 -45.10 -27.26 38.30
C THR A 5 -43.73 -27.80 38.76
N PRO A 6 -43.41 -29.09 38.57
CA PRO A 6 -42.11 -29.66 38.93
C PRO A 6 -41.01 -29.43 37.87
N PRO A 7 -39.71 -29.50 38.24
CA PRO A 7 -38.57 -29.39 37.31
C PRO A 7 -38.13 -30.76 36.76
N GLY A 8 -37.77 -30.83 35.47
CA GLY A 8 -37.01 -31.93 34.86
C GLY A 8 -35.75 -31.35 34.20
N SER A 9 -34.54 -31.59 34.72
CA SER A 9 -33.67 -32.77 34.62
C SER A 9 -32.73 -32.70 33.40
N SER A 10 -31.50 -32.29 33.68
CA SER A 10 -30.34 -32.25 32.79
C SER A 10 -29.95 -33.63 32.25
N GLY A 11 -29.52 -33.68 30.98
CA GLY A 11 -28.92 -34.87 30.37
C GLY A 11 -27.95 -34.50 29.24
N SER A 12 -26.66 -34.71 29.47
CA SER A 12 -25.58 -34.85 28.47
C SER A 12 -24.75 -36.09 28.88
N PRO A 13 -23.88 -36.66 28.02
CA PRO A 13 -24.07 -37.21 26.68
C PRO A 13 -23.56 -38.69 26.61
N PRO A 14 -23.77 -39.47 25.52
CA PRO A 14 -23.04 -40.72 25.35
C PRO A 14 -21.69 -40.54 24.66
N ARG A 15 -20.69 -41.17 25.28
CA ARG A 15 -19.26 -41.27 24.95
C ARG A 15 -19.04 -42.38 23.92
N ALA A 16 -18.31 -42.11 22.83
CA ALA A 16 -17.91 -43.11 21.85
C ALA A 16 -16.67 -43.91 22.31
N PRO A 17 -16.53 -45.20 21.94
CA PRO A 17 -15.45 -46.09 22.39
C PRO A 17 -14.13 -45.95 21.60
N PRO A 18 -12.99 -46.42 22.15
CA PRO A 18 -11.70 -46.38 21.49
C PRO A 18 -11.50 -47.56 20.51
N LEU A 19 -10.85 -47.30 19.37
CA LEU A 19 -10.36 -48.33 18.46
C LEU A 19 -8.89 -48.64 18.76
N ALA A 20 -8.60 -49.93 18.89
CA ALA A 20 -7.32 -50.49 19.28
C ALA A 20 -6.38 -50.72 18.08
N VAL A 21 -5.11 -50.40 18.36
CA VAL A 21 -3.81 -50.84 17.85
C VAL A 21 -3.77 -52.09 16.94
N LEU A 22 -3.04 -51.96 15.82
CA LEU A 22 -2.34 -53.07 15.15
C LEU A 22 -0.84 -52.80 15.16
N VAL A 23 -0.07 -53.72 15.75
CA VAL A 23 1.40 -53.70 15.87
C VAL A 23 2.01 -54.42 14.67
N THR A 24 2.98 -53.79 13.99
CA THR A 24 3.96 -54.50 13.15
C THR A 24 5.36 -54.10 13.57
N THR A 25 6.13 -55.10 13.99
CA THR A 25 7.52 -55.07 14.42
C THR A 25 8.49 -54.80 13.27
N GLY A 26 9.45 -53.88 13.48
CA GLY A 26 10.63 -53.66 12.63
C GLY A 26 11.83 -53.23 13.47
N CYS A 27 12.95 -53.94 13.31
CA CYS A 27 14.17 -53.89 14.12
C CYS A 27 15.17 -52.82 13.66
N GLY A 28 15.59 -51.93 14.59
CA GLY A 28 16.83 -51.12 14.79
C GLY A 28 17.75 -50.62 13.65
N PRO A 29 18.87 -49.91 13.97
CA PRO A 29 19.31 -49.42 15.28
C PRO A 29 19.63 -47.90 15.35
N ASP A 30 19.68 -47.42 16.61
CA ASP A 30 20.46 -46.32 17.19
C ASP A 30 21.21 -45.34 16.26
N SER A 31 20.87 -44.06 16.39
CA SER A 31 21.82 -42.96 16.20
C SER A 31 21.43 -41.77 17.10
N ALA A 32 22.47 -41.30 17.80
CA ALA A 32 22.48 -40.42 18.96
C ALA A 32 21.90 -38.99 18.76
N PRO A 33 21.57 -38.27 19.85
CA PRO A 33 21.08 -36.90 19.79
C PRO A 33 22.19 -35.91 19.41
N SER A 34 21.92 -35.07 18.39
CA SER A 34 22.73 -33.91 18.04
C SER A 34 22.66 -32.84 19.13
N THR A 35 23.75 -32.72 19.87
CA THR A 35 24.07 -31.61 20.76
C THR A 35 24.21 -30.31 19.97
N GLN A 36 23.35 -29.32 20.25
CA GLN A 36 23.49 -27.95 19.76
C GLN A 36 24.54 -27.21 20.61
N PRO A 37 25.61 -26.64 20.03
CA PRO A 37 26.59 -25.86 20.78
C PRO A 37 26.08 -24.44 21.09
N ALA A 38 26.51 -23.93 22.25
CA ALA A 38 26.23 -22.61 22.81
C ALA A 38 26.71 -21.43 21.92
N PRO A 39 26.11 -20.23 22.05
CA PRO A 39 26.51 -19.05 21.30
C PRO A 39 27.88 -18.53 21.76
N GLN A 40 28.80 -18.33 20.81
CA GLN A 40 30.09 -17.69 21.04
C GLN A 40 29.97 -16.18 20.87
N THR A 41 30.31 -15.45 21.92
CA THR A 41 30.40 -13.99 21.95
C THR A 41 31.64 -13.55 21.17
N VAL A 42 31.45 -12.88 20.03
CA VAL A 42 32.53 -12.22 19.28
C VAL A 42 32.62 -10.75 19.69
N THR A 43 33.69 -10.42 20.40
CA THR A 43 34.07 -9.05 20.76
C THR A 43 34.73 -8.39 19.54
N VAL A 44 34.07 -7.42 18.93
CA VAL A 44 34.66 -6.54 17.91
C VAL A 44 35.07 -5.21 18.55
N THR A 45 36.38 -4.99 18.63
CA THR A 45 37.01 -3.73 19.03
C THR A 45 36.83 -2.70 17.92
N ALA A 46 36.08 -1.63 18.18
CA ALA A 46 35.96 -0.48 17.28
C ALA A 46 36.94 0.62 17.68
N THR A 47 37.82 0.99 16.76
CA THR A 47 38.68 2.18 16.82
C THR A 47 37.91 3.38 16.25
N PRO A 48 37.86 4.55 16.91
CA PRO A 48 37.24 5.74 16.34
C PRO A 48 38.21 6.45 15.38
N SER A 49 37.80 6.64 14.13
CA SER A 49 38.41 7.63 13.23
C SER A 49 37.42 8.77 13.05
N GLU A 50 37.67 9.83 13.81
CA GLU A 50 37.14 11.16 13.61
C GLU A 50 37.84 11.77 12.39
N SER A 51 37.07 12.19 11.39
CA SER A 51 37.55 13.08 10.34
C SER A 51 36.42 14.00 9.92
N THR A 52 36.47 15.17 10.52
CA THR A 52 35.75 16.37 10.14
C THR A 52 36.26 16.85 8.78
N SER A 53 35.35 17.13 7.86
CA SER A 53 35.64 17.92 6.65
C SER A 53 34.42 18.75 6.30
N THR A 54 34.53 20.02 6.66
CA THR A 54 33.65 21.15 6.35
C THR A 54 33.81 21.57 4.88
N THR A 55 32.82 22.30 4.35
CA THR A 55 32.84 23.31 3.24
C THR A 55 31.88 22.94 2.08
N PRO A 56 31.22 23.89 1.38
CA PRO A 56 30.01 24.60 1.77
C PRO A 56 28.85 24.40 0.76
N SER A 57 27.64 24.79 1.18
CA SER A 57 26.40 24.79 0.39
C SER A 57 26.44 25.80 -0.78
N PRO A 58 26.06 25.41 -2.01
CA PRO A 58 25.52 26.34 -2.98
C PRO A 58 24.01 26.52 -2.75
N SER A 59 23.61 27.78 -2.87
CA SER A 59 22.27 28.32 -2.60
C SER A 59 21.15 27.59 -3.32
N ALA A 60 20.03 27.49 -2.60
CA ALA A 60 18.73 27.13 -3.13
C ALA A 60 18.36 28.03 -4.31
N THR A 61 18.07 27.40 -5.45
CA THR A 61 17.23 28.01 -6.49
C THR A 61 15.79 27.64 -6.15
N GLU A 62 15.01 28.68 -5.97
CA GLU A 62 13.58 28.75 -5.69
C GLU A 62 12.78 27.79 -6.60
N ALA A 63 12.08 26.83 -5.99
CA ALA A 63 11.07 26.03 -6.67
C ALA A 63 9.83 26.89 -6.88
N PRO A 64 9.23 26.95 -8.09
CA PRO A 64 7.93 27.59 -8.21
C PRO A 64 6.90 26.71 -7.52
N ALA A 65 6.39 27.21 -6.40
CA ALA A 65 5.04 26.88 -5.95
C ALA A 65 4.07 27.37 -7.03
N ASN A 66 3.24 26.48 -7.55
CA ASN A 66 1.80 26.69 -7.76
C ASN A 66 1.21 25.58 -8.62
N GLY A 67 0.16 24.93 -8.09
CA GLY A 67 -0.83 24.21 -8.89
C GLY A 67 -1.62 25.20 -9.76
N ALA A 68 -1.00 25.67 -10.83
CA ALA A 68 -1.71 26.35 -11.90
C ALA A 68 -2.60 25.32 -12.60
N VAL A 69 -3.89 25.60 -12.66
CA VAL A 69 -4.80 24.87 -13.54
C VAL A 69 -4.28 25.09 -14.97
N PRO A 70 -4.04 24.04 -15.77
CA PRO A 70 -3.56 24.21 -17.13
C PRO A 70 -4.55 25.07 -17.93
N ASP A 71 -4.05 26.10 -18.63
CA ASP A 71 -4.90 26.87 -19.55
C ASP A 71 -5.38 25.96 -20.70
N ASP A 72 -6.50 26.31 -21.34
CA ASP A 72 -7.09 25.52 -22.45
C ASP A 72 -6.11 25.29 -23.61
N SER A 73 -5.12 26.17 -23.79
CA SER A 73 -4.03 26.00 -24.76
C SER A 73 -3.02 24.92 -24.35
N ASP A 74 -2.73 24.78 -23.06
CA ASP A 74 -1.82 23.75 -22.54
C ASP A 74 -2.49 22.37 -22.64
N THR A 75 -3.79 22.31 -22.33
CA THR A 75 -4.59 21.09 -22.48
C THR A 75 -4.64 20.62 -23.94
N GLN A 76 -4.89 21.53 -24.90
CA GLN A 76 -4.88 21.18 -26.32
C GLN A 76 -3.50 20.70 -26.81
N THR A 77 -2.43 21.29 -26.27
CA THR A 77 -1.05 20.86 -26.55
C THR A 77 -0.78 19.46 -26.00
N ALA A 78 -1.24 19.17 -24.76
CA ALA A 78 -1.10 17.84 -24.17
C ALA A 78 -1.86 16.75 -24.94
N VAL A 79 -3.08 17.04 -25.43
CA VAL A 79 -3.85 16.11 -26.26
C VAL A 79 -3.14 15.83 -27.60
N ALA A 80 -2.57 16.85 -28.23
CA ALA A 80 -1.81 16.67 -29.47
C ALA A 80 -0.55 15.81 -29.24
N VAL A 81 0.21 16.08 -28.17
CA VAL A 81 1.39 15.28 -27.80
C VAL A 81 0.99 13.84 -27.45
N LEU A 82 -0.12 13.63 -26.75
CA LEU A 82 -0.65 12.30 -26.44
C LEU A 82 -0.99 11.51 -27.71
N ALA A 83 -1.54 12.16 -28.73
CA ALA A 83 -1.86 11.53 -30.02
C ALA A 83 -0.61 11.08 -30.80
N ASP A 84 0.53 11.74 -30.59
CA ASP A 84 1.80 11.38 -31.22
C ASP A 84 2.54 10.24 -30.52
N LEU A 85 2.07 9.79 -29.35
CA LEU A 85 2.73 8.70 -28.61
C LEU A 85 2.54 7.35 -29.31
N PRO A 86 3.63 6.61 -29.60
CA PRO A 86 3.52 5.30 -30.21
C PRO A 86 2.89 4.29 -29.25
N ILE A 87 1.79 3.68 -29.68
CA ILE A 87 1.14 2.59 -28.94
C ILE A 87 2.00 1.34 -29.05
N LYS A 88 2.44 0.82 -27.89
CA LYS A 88 3.17 -0.45 -27.79
C LYS A 88 2.35 -1.46 -27.00
N GLY A 89 2.51 -2.74 -27.35
CA GLY A 89 2.04 -3.84 -26.51
C GLY A 89 2.85 -3.98 -25.21
N ARG A 90 2.44 -4.89 -24.33
CA ARG A 90 3.16 -5.17 -23.09
C ARG A 90 4.49 -5.88 -23.36
N ALA A 91 5.57 -5.42 -22.75
CA ALA A 91 6.80 -6.20 -22.64
C ALA A 91 6.62 -7.35 -21.61
N PRO A 92 7.51 -8.35 -21.58
CA PRO A 92 7.46 -9.41 -20.58
C PRO A 92 7.60 -8.87 -19.15
N LYS A 93 6.95 -9.53 -18.17
CA LYS A 93 7.13 -9.31 -16.72
C LYS A 93 8.45 -9.87 -16.18
N THR A 94 9.28 -10.50 -17.02
CA THR A 94 10.55 -11.10 -16.62
C THR A 94 11.44 -10.08 -15.89
N GLY A 95 12.04 -10.52 -14.79
CA GLY A 95 12.92 -9.68 -13.97
C GLY A 95 12.19 -8.65 -13.09
N TYR A 96 10.86 -8.61 -13.10
CA TYR A 96 10.11 -7.77 -12.16
C TYR A 96 10.24 -8.30 -10.74
N ASP A 97 10.58 -7.38 -9.84
CA ASP A 97 10.44 -7.50 -8.40
C ASP A 97 9.94 -6.14 -7.89
N ARG A 98 9.00 -6.15 -6.94
CA ARG A 98 8.43 -4.92 -6.37
C ARG A 98 9.52 -4.10 -5.67
N ASP A 99 10.51 -4.76 -5.08
CA ASP A 99 11.60 -4.12 -4.35
C ASP A 99 12.52 -3.29 -5.28
N LEU A 100 12.44 -3.50 -6.61
CA LEU A 100 13.14 -2.65 -7.59
C LEU A 100 12.58 -1.22 -7.65
N PHE A 101 11.42 -0.96 -7.03
CA PHE A 101 10.83 0.36 -6.84
C PHE A 101 11.17 0.97 -5.48
N GLY A 102 12.08 0.34 -4.73
CA GLY A 102 12.57 0.81 -3.43
C GLY A 102 11.68 0.47 -2.26
N GLN A 103 11.98 1.08 -1.11
CA GLN A 103 11.23 0.84 0.11
C GLN A 103 9.80 1.38 -0.01
N PRO A 104 8.78 0.60 0.33
CA PRO A 104 7.40 1.07 0.33
C PRO A 104 7.24 2.31 1.20
N TRP A 105 6.50 3.29 0.68
CA TRP A 105 6.13 4.52 1.41
C TRP A 105 7.35 5.34 1.84
N THR A 106 8.38 5.40 1.02
CA THR A 106 9.56 6.23 1.32
C THR A 106 9.13 7.70 1.44
N ASP A 107 9.62 8.41 2.45
CA ASP A 107 9.52 9.88 2.54
C ASP A 107 10.44 10.50 1.47
N VAL A 108 9.91 10.71 0.27
CA VAL A 108 10.68 11.18 -0.89
C VAL A 108 10.84 12.70 -0.93
N ASP A 109 9.92 13.44 -0.31
CA ASP A 109 9.97 14.90 -0.23
C ASP A 109 10.67 15.41 1.05
N ARG A 110 10.94 14.51 2.00
CA ARG A 110 11.64 14.74 3.27
C ARG A 110 10.88 15.69 4.18
N ASN A 111 9.56 15.64 4.13
CA ASN A 111 8.69 16.45 4.97
C ASN A 111 8.54 15.87 6.40
N GLY A 112 9.04 14.64 6.65
CA GLY A 112 8.93 13.94 7.92
C GLY A 112 7.79 12.92 8.00
N CYS A 113 7.02 12.77 6.92
CA CYS A 113 5.96 11.79 6.75
C CYS A 113 6.32 10.75 5.71
N ASP A 114 5.92 9.50 6.00
CA ASP A 114 5.94 8.49 4.95
C ASP A 114 4.85 8.80 3.92
N THR A 115 5.11 8.42 2.66
CA THR A 115 4.19 8.70 1.55
C THR A 115 2.78 8.14 1.83
N ARG A 116 2.65 7.04 2.59
CA ARG A 116 1.31 6.50 2.92
C ARG A 116 0.52 7.51 3.75
N ASN A 117 1.12 8.10 4.76
CA ASN A 117 0.47 9.10 5.58
C ASN A 117 0.24 10.40 4.83
N ASP A 118 1.09 10.78 3.88
CA ASP A 118 0.81 11.91 2.98
C ASP A 118 -0.47 11.68 2.18
N ILE A 119 -0.62 10.51 1.58
CA ILE A 119 -1.82 10.16 0.80
C ILE A 119 -3.05 10.04 1.70
N LEU A 120 -2.94 9.44 2.88
CA LEU A 120 -4.05 9.40 3.83
C LEU A 120 -4.48 10.80 4.27
N ASN A 121 -3.55 11.71 4.53
CA ASN A 121 -3.87 13.10 4.86
C ASN A 121 -4.53 13.85 3.71
N ARG A 122 -4.15 13.54 2.46
CA ARG A 122 -4.73 14.16 1.28
C ARG A 122 -6.14 13.67 0.99
N ASP A 123 -6.37 12.36 1.11
CA ASP A 123 -7.56 11.70 0.57
C ASP A 123 -8.66 11.44 1.60
N LEU A 124 -8.34 11.40 2.90
CA LEU A 124 -9.33 11.23 3.95
C LEU A 124 -9.82 12.59 4.44
N ASN A 125 -11.09 12.63 4.83
CA ASN A 125 -11.57 13.61 5.80
C ASN A 125 -11.01 13.21 7.17
N VAL A 126 -9.78 13.63 7.48
CA VAL A 126 -9.07 13.22 8.69
C VAL A 126 -9.73 13.80 9.95
N GLU A 127 -9.92 12.93 10.94
CA GLU A 127 -10.50 13.30 12.24
C GLU A 127 -9.44 13.36 13.34
N THR A 128 -8.50 12.41 13.36
CA THR A 128 -7.45 12.37 14.39
C THR A 128 -6.08 11.94 13.85
N HIS A 129 -5.04 12.52 14.45
CA HIS A 129 -3.64 12.16 14.25
C HIS A 129 -3.00 11.64 15.52
N LYS A 130 -1.91 10.89 15.38
CA LYS A 130 -1.10 10.46 16.51
C LYS A 130 -0.41 11.68 17.15
N PRO A 131 -0.56 11.89 18.48
CA PRO A 131 0.13 12.98 19.17
C PRO A 131 1.66 12.90 19.00
N GLY A 132 2.29 14.07 18.87
CA GLY A 132 3.74 14.17 18.71
C GLY A 132 4.26 13.74 17.34
N THR A 133 3.42 13.73 16.31
CA THR A 133 3.81 13.44 14.92
C THR A 133 3.56 14.61 13.97
N ASP A 134 3.31 15.82 14.49
CA ASP A 134 3.09 17.02 13.67
C ASP A 134 2.01 16.85 12.57
N ASN A 135 0.89 16.24 12.94
CA ASN A 135 -0.23 15.89 12.05
C ASN A 135 0.14 14.93 10.91
N CYS A 136 1.19 14.13 11.10
CA CYS A 136 1.61 13.16 10.12
C CYS A 136 0.78 11.88 10.17
N VAL A 137 0.83 11.16 11.31
CA VAL A 137 0.32 9.80 11.37
C VAL A 137 -1.19 9.83 11.58
N VAL A 138 -1.96 9.60 10.51
CA VAL A 138 -3.43 9.53 10.54
C VAL A 138 -3.88 8.34 11.38
N LEU A 139 -4.76 8.57 12.36
CA LEU A 139 -5.35 7.53 13.21
C LEU A 139 -6.80 7.24 12.83
N THR A 140 -7.59 8.27 12.54
CA THR A 140 -8.99 8.10 12.10
C THR A 140 -9.37 9.13 11.03
N GLY A 141 -10.37 8.77 10.22
CA GLY A 141 -10.98 9.65 9.23
C GLY A 141 -12.05 8.91 8.44
N THR A 142 -12.62 9.58 7.45
CA THR A 142 -13.53 8.94 6.48
C THR A 142 -13.00 9.11 5.07
N LEU A 143 -13.09 8.04 4.27
CA LEU A 143 -12.74 8.03 2.86
C LEU A 143 -14.02 8.06 2.02
N GLU A 144 -14.14 9.04 1.13
CA GLU A 144 -15.09 8.99 0.02
C GLU A 144 -14.43 8.22 -1.12
N ASP A 145 -14.63 6.90 -1.17
CA ASP A 145 -13.84 6.02 -2.03
C ASP A 145 -14.11 6.28 -3.52
N PRO A 146 -13.10 6.67 -4.31
CA PRO A 146 -13.29 7.01 -5.72
C PRO A 146 -13.60 5.79 -6.58
N TYR A 147 -13.30 4.56 -6.14
CA TYR A 147 -13.51 3.36 -6.95
C TYR A 147 -14.92 2.76 -6.84
N THR A 148 -15.55 2.90 -5.67
CA THR A 148 -16.86 2.33 -5.34
C THR A 148 -17.95 3.38 -5.12
N ALA A 149 -17.58 4.66 -4.94
CA ALA A 149 -18.48 5.75 -4.50
C ALA A 149 -19.17 5.44 -3.16
N THR A 150 -18.52 4.65 -2.31
CA THR A 150 -18.97 4.39 -0.94
C THR A 150 -18.12 5.18 0.05
N THR A 151 -18.69 5.48 1.22
CA THR A 151 -17.93 6.06 2.33
C THR A 151 -17.40 4.93 3.21
N ILE A 152 -16.11 4.98 3.54
CA ILE A 152 -15.42 4.00 4.39
C ILE A 152 -14.86 4.71 5.62
N ASP A 153 -15.20 4.21 6.80
CA ASP A 153 -14.62 4.69 8.05
C ASP A 153 -13.21 4.09 8.21
N PHE A 154 -12.21 4.96 8.31
CA PHE A 154 -10.83 4.55 8.56
C PHE A 154 -10.50 4.68 10.05
N GLN A 155 -10.01 3.58 10.62
CA GLN A 155 -9.42 3.51 11.95
C GLN A 155 -8.12 2.71 11.85
N ARG A 156 -6.98 3.37 12.07
CA ARG A 156 -5.69 2.68 12.12
C ARG A 156 -5.74 1.56 13.15
N GLY A 157 -5.38 0.35 12.71
CA GLY A 157 -5.54 -0.88 13.47
C GLY A 157 -5.97 -2.04 12.59
N GLN A 158 -6.08 -3.22 13.21
CA GLN A 158 -6.37 -4.48 12.52
C GLN A 158 -7.73 -4.51 11.80
N ASP A 159 -8.68 -3.69 12.25
CA ASP A 159 -10.07 -3.80 11.82
C ASP A 159 -10.31 -3.17 10.44
N THR A 160 -9.79 -1.97 10.18
CA THR A 160 -10.12 -1.21 8.95
C THR A 160 -8.90 -0.68 8.19
N SER A 161 -7.66 -0.93 8.67
CA SER A 161 -6.47 -0.49 7.90
C SER A 161 -6.32 -1.21 6.57
N ASP A 162 -6.82 -2.44 6.48
CA ASP A 162 -6.81 -3.21 5.23
C ASP A 162 -8.00 -2.88 4.33
N ASP A 163 -9.05 -2.26 4.88
CA ASP A 163 -10.21 -1.75 4.15
C ASP A 163 -9.86 -0.48 3.35
N VAL A 164 -8.88 0.30 3.81
CA VAL A 164 -8.32 1.45 3.07
C VAL A 164 -6.86 1.21 2.70
N GLN A 165 -6.63 0.97 1.41
CA GLN A 165 -5.30 0.76 0.85
C GLN A 165 -4.86 1.96 0.04
N ILE A 166 -3.55 2.14 -0.12
CA ILE A 166 -3.01 3.10 -1.08
C ILE A 166 -2.72 2.32 -2.36
N ASP A 167 -3.52 2.57 -3.39
CA ASP A 167 -3.34 1.98 -4.72
C ASP A 167 -2.33 2.78 -5.53
N HIS A 168 -1.56 2.05 -6.33
CA HIS A 168 -0.83 2.59 -7.47
C HIS A 168 -1.76 2.60 -8.68
N VAL A 169 -2.34 3.76 -9.02
CA VAL A 169 -3.31 3.91 -10.13
C VAL A 169 -2.77 3.24 -11.40
N VAL A 170 -1.52 3.51 -11.75
CA VAL A 170 -0.70 2.68 -12.63
C VAL A 170 0.11 1.70 -11.77
N ALA A 171 -0.30 0.43 -11.79
CA ALA A 171 0.34 -0.62 -11.01
C ALA A 171 1.84 -0.76 -11.35
N LEU A 172 2.68 -0.99 -10.33
CA LEU A 172 4.14 -1.10 -10.51
C LEU A 172 4.55 -2.21 -11.49
N SER A 173 3.84 -3.34 -11.48
CA SER A 173 4.07 -4.43 -12.44
C SER A 173 3.64 -4.07 -13.87
N ASP A 174 2.63 -3.22 -14.05
CA ASP A 174 2.24 -2.72 -15.38
C ASP A 174 3.28 -1.72 -15.88
N ALA A 175 3.71 -0.79 -15.01
CA ALA A 175 4.77 0.16 -15.30
C ALA A 175 6.06 -0.54 -15.75
N TRP A 176 6.45 -1.64 -15.08
CA TRP A 176 7.60 -2.46 -15.49
C TRP A 176 7.50 -2.94 -16.94
N GLN A 177 6.36 -3.52 -17.30
CA GLN A 177 6.08 -4.04 -18.64
C GLN A 177 5.92 -2.94 -19.69
N LYS A 178 5.70 -1.69 -19.27
CA LYS A 178 5.51 -0.53 -20.15
C LYS A 178 6.71 0.43 -20.23
N GLY A 179 7.79 0.16 -19.49
CA GLY A 179 9.05 0.89 -19.65
C GLY A 179 9.86 1.13 -18.39
N ALA A 180 9.31 0.91 -17.19
CA ALA A 180 10.01 1.18 -15.93
C ALA A 180 11.23 0.26 -15.71
N GLN A 181 11.37 -0.82 -16.47
CA GLN A 181 12.60 -1.63 -16.51
C GLN A 181 13.80 -0.89 -17.13
N GLN A 182 13.57 0.19 -17.87
CA GLN A 182 14.60 0.95 -18.59
C GLN A 182 15.02 2.25 -17.88
N ILE A 183 14.25 2.69 -16.88
CA ILE A 183 14.55 3.92 -16.13
C ILE A 183 15.45 3.61 -14.93
N THR A 184 16.01 4.65 -14.32
CA THR A 184 16.92 4.48 -13.18
C THR A 184 16.17 3.95 -11.95
N ALA A 185 16.90 3.39 -10.99
CA ALA A 185 16.29 2.99 -9.72
C ALA A 185 15.69 4.19 -8.98
N ALA A 186 16.32 5.36 -9.05
CA ALA A 186 15.80 6.60 -8.46
C ALA A 186 14.46 7.02 -9.10
N ASP A 187 14.35 6.93 -10.43
CA ASP A 187 13.09 7.25 -11.13
C ASP A 187 11.99 6.24 -10.78
N ARG A 188 12.31 4.96 -10.57
CA ARG A 188 11.33 3.97 -10.08
C ARG A 188 10.85 4.29 -8.67
N VAL A 189 11.74 4.71 -7.78
CA VAL A 189 11.38 5.15 -6.43
C VAL A 189 10.47 6.38 -6.49
N ALA A 190 10.83 7.37 -7.31
CA ALA A 190 10.01 8.56 -7.52
C ALA A 190 8.61 8.17 -8.05
N PHE A 191 8.53 7.34 -9.09
CA PHE A 191 7.27 6.85 -9.65
C PHE A 191 6.39 6.10 -8.63
N ALA A 192 7.00 5.27 -7.78
CA ALA A 192 6.27 4.50 -6.78
C ALA A 192 5.77 5.34 -5.59
N ASN A 193 6.31 6.54 -5.39
CA ASN A 193 5.93 7.45 -4.31
C ASN A 193 5.34 8.77 -4.84
N ASP A 194 5.04 8.87 -6.15
CA ASP A 194 4.44 10.05 -6.76
C ASP A 194 2.96 10.16 -6.33
N PRO A 195 2.55 11.25 -5.66
CA PRO A 195 1.16 11.44 -5.27
C PRO A 195 0.18 11.39 -6.45
N LEU A 196 0.58 11.74 -7.66
CA LEU A 196 -0.29 11.64 -8.84
C LEU A 196 -0.61 10.20 -9.24
N ASN A 197 0.23 9.24 -8.83
CA ASN A 197 0.03 7.82 -9.09
C ASN A 197 -0.53 7.07 -7.86
N LEU A 198 -0.81 7.76 -6.76
CA LEU A 198 -1.27 7.15 -5.51
C LEU A 198 -2.66 7.63 -5.12
N LEU A 199 -3.49 6.73 -4.60
CA LEU A 199 -4.85 7.04 -4.17
C LEU A 199 -5.25 6.14 -2.99
N ALA A 200 -5.84 6.71 -1.93
CA ALA A 200 -6.51 5.92 -0.91
C ALA A 200 -7.83 5.37 -1.47
N VAL A 201 -8.02 4.05 -1.39
CA VAL A 201 -9.15 3.34 -2.01
C VAL A 201 -9.62 2.14 -1.18
N ASP A 202 -10.82 1.65 -1.49
CA ASP A 202 -11.35 0.38 -0.98
C ASP A 202 -10.39 -0.80 -1.23
N GLY A 203 -9.98 -1.47 -0.15
CA GLY A 203 -9.00 -2.55 -0.16
C GLY A 203 -9.40 -3.76 -1.01
N PRO A 204 -10.60 -4.34 -0.84
CA PRO A 204 -11.09 -5.42 -1.69
C PRO A 204 -11.13 -5.07 -3.18
N THR A 205 -11.53 -3.84 -3.53
CA THR A 205 -11.56 -3.36 -4.91
C THR A 205 -10.15 -3.20 -5.49
N ASN A 206 -9.20 -2.68 -4.69
CA ASN A 206 -7.78 -2.64 -5.06
C ASN A 206 -7.20 -4.05 -5.27
N ALA A 207 -7.52 -4.99 -4.39
CA ALA A 207 -7.09 -6.38 -4.54
C ALA A 207 -7.67 -7.03 -5.80
N GLN A 208 -8.91 -6.69 -6.18
CA GLN A 208 -9.53 -7.13 -7.42
C GLN A 208 -8.85 -6.52 -8.66
N LYS A 209 -8.44 -5.24 -8.61
CA LYS A 209 -7.67 -4.57 -9.66
C LYS A 209 -6.32 -5.27 -9.89
N GLY A 210 -5.57 -5.52 -8.81
CA GLY A 210 -4.24 -6.12 -8.87
C GLY A 210 -3.29 -5.36 -9.82
N ASP A 211 -2.62 -6.11 -10.69
CA ASP A 211 -1.68 -5.56 -11.69
C ASP A 211 -2.36 -5.15 -13.02
N ALA A 212 -3.70 -5.07 -13.07
CA ALA A 212 -4.42 -4.71 -14.28
C ALA A 212 -4.16 -3.26 -14.70
N ASP A 213 -4.18 -3.02 -16.01
CA ASP A 213 -4.18 -1.66 -16.55
C ASP A 213 -5.61 -1.18 -16.86
N ALA A 214 -5.73 0.11 -17.18
CA ALA A 214 -7.02 0.75 -17.47
C ALA A 214 -7.80 0.11 -18.64
N ALA A 215 -7.11 -0.62 -19.55
CA ALA A 215 -7.77 -1.36 -20.62
C ALA A 215 -8.44 -2.66 -20.14
N SER A 216 -7.97 -3.21 -19.03
CA SER A 216 -8.43 -4.49 -18.48
C SER A 216 -9.31 -4.31 -17.22
N TRP A 217 -9.19 -3.17 -16.55
CA TRP A 217 -9.94 -2.85 -15.34
C TRP A 217 -10.21 -1.35 -15.26
N LEU A 218 -11.45 -0.99 -14.91
CA LEU A 218 -11.84 0.37 -14.57
C LEU A 218 -12.71 0.32 -13.31
N PRO A 219 -12.66 1.35 -12.44
CA PRO A 219 -13.55 1.45 -11.31
C PRO A 219 -15.01 1.61 -11.79
N ARG A 220 -15.96 1.09 -10.99
CA ARG A 220 -17.39 1.08 -11.37
C ARG A 220 -17.97 2.49 -11.53
N THR A 221 -17.40 3.44 -10.81
CA THR A 221 -17.84 4.84 -10.79
C THR A 221 -17.54 5.57 -12.10
N GLY A 222 -16.64 5.06 -12.93
CA GLY A 222 -16.21 5.72 -14.18
C GLY A 222 -15.64 7.12 -13.95
N PRO A 223 -15.00 7.75 -14.96
CA PRO A 223 -14.73 9.17 -14.87
C PRO A 223 -16.08 9.90 -14.87
N THR A 224 -16.38 10.63 -13.79
CA THR A 224 -17.44 11.64 -13.81
C THR A 224 -17.12 12.58 -14.95
N ALA A 225 -17.93 12.55 -16.01
CA ALA A 225 -17.79 13.49 -17.11
C ALA A 225 -17.84 14.89 -16.50
N VAL A 226 -16.77 15.67 -16.68
CA VAL A 226 -16.75 17.10 -16.37
C VAL A 226 -17.91 17.71 -17.13
N THR A 227 -19.03 17.92 -16.45
CA THR A 227 -20.19 18.57 -17.03
C THR A 227 -19.82 20.04 -17.09
N THR A 228 -19.24 20.46 -18.22
CA THR A 228 -19.08 21.87 -18.54
C THR A 228 -20.49 22.47 -18.55
N SER A 229 -20.88 23.14 -17.46
CA SER A 229 -22.11 23.93 -17.46
C SER A 229 -21.98 24.96 -18.58
N PRO A 230 -22.90 25.02 -19.55
CA PRO A 230 -22.88 26.07 -20.54
C PRO A 230 -23.10 27.40 -19.82
N GLY A 231 -22.11 28.28 -19.94
CA GLY A 231 -22.05 29.56 -19.26
C GLY A 231 -23.36 30.33 -19.38
N ARG A 232 -23.88 30.76 -18.24
CA ARG A 232 -24.95 31.74 -18.17
C ARG A 232 -24.36 33.08 -18.61
N SER A 233 -24.75 33.54 -19.80
CA SER A 233 -24.44 34.90 -20.27
C SER A 233 -25.12 35.95 -19.35
N PRO A 234 -24.52 37.15 -19.22
CA PRO A 234 -24.94 38.19 -18.29
C PRO A 234 -26.35 38.74 -18.57
#